data_AF-A0A2N2ADG8-F1
#
_entry.id   AF-A0A2N2ADG8-F1
#
_cell.length_a   1.000
_cell.length_b   1.000
_cell.length_c   1.000
_cell.angle_alpha   90.00
_cell.angle_beta   90.00
_cell.angle_gamma   90.00
#
_symmetry.space_group_name_H-M   'P 1'
#
loop_
_entity.id
_entity.type
_entity.pdbx_description
1 polymer ?
#
loop_
_entity_poly.entity_id
_entity_poly.type
_entity_poly.pdbx_seq_one_letter_code
_entity_poly.pdbx_strand_id
1 'polypeptide(L)'
;MQDAERSIDVSALGPPEPLLLTLAAVEQLRAGEYLRMRHRMKPCLLYDELQRRGYGHDTRRGDNGLCEVFIWRHGDNAAAAAARNAAAALSPWIDA
;
A
#
# COMPACT_ATOMS: atom_id res chain seq x y z
N MET A 1 -20.65 -0.63 -7.93
CA MET A 1 -20.17 -0.92 -6.57
C MET A 1 -18.65 -1.00 -6.65
N GLN A 2 -18.00 0.16 -6.71
CA GLN A 2 -16.59 0.30 -7.08
C GLN A 2 -15.96 1.30 -6.12
N ASP A 3 -15.59 0.85 -4.92
CA ASP A 3 -14.75 1.63 -4.00
C ASP A 3 -14.14 0.66 -2.98
N ALA A 4 -13.29 -0.22 -3.49
CA ALA A 4 -12.44 -1.10 -2.68
C ALA A 4 -11.07 -0.46 -2.38
N GLU A 5 -10.79 0.71 -2.98
CA GLU A 5 -9.52 1.41 -2.82
C GLU A 5 -9.61 2.45 -1.71
N ARG A 6 -8.80 2.29 -0.66
CA ARG A 6 -8.53 3.38 0.28
C ARG A 6 -7.17 3.97 -0.07
N SER A 7 -7.09 5.25 -0.42
CA SER A 7 -5.81 5.90 -0.70
C SER A 7 -5.38 6.81 0.45
N ILE A 8 -4.09 6.79 0.80
CA ILE A 8 -3.48 7.71 1.76
C ILE A 8 -2.24 8.34 1.15
N ASP A 9 -2.07 9.65 1.37
CA ASP A 9 -0.86 10.37 1.00
C ASP A 9 -0.07 10.69 2.26
N VAL A 10 1.15 10.15 2.34
CA VAL A 10 2.09 10.38 3.43
C VAL A 10 3.40 10.98 2.90
N SER A 11 3.39 11.48 1.66
CA SER A 11 4.58 12.00 0.98
C SER A 11 5.11 13.28 1.62
N ALA A 12 4.22 14.08 2.21
CA ALA A 12 4.53 15.33 2.90
C ALA A 12 4.96 15.15 4.37
N LEU A 13 4.86 13.94 4.93
CA LEU A 13 5.08 13.69 6.35
C LEU A 13 6.52 13.26 6.66
N GLY A 14 6.98 13.60 7.86
CA GLY A 14 8.31 13.26 8.36
C GLY A 14 8.31 11.89 9.04
N PRO A 15 9.39 11.09 8.95
CA PRO A 15 9.49 9.87 9.75
C PRO A 15 9.41 10.20 11.25
N PRO A 16 8.65 9.46 12.08
CA PRO A 16 8.02 8.14 11.83
C PRO A 16 6.53 8.16 11.44
N GLU A 17 5.93 9.34 11.21
CA GLU A 17 4.48 9.49 11.01
C GLU A 17 3.90 8.67 9.84
N PRO A 18 4.55 8.59 8.64
CA PRO A 18 4.07 7.78 7.52
C PRO A 18 3.83 6.31 7.89
N LEU A 19 4.73 5.74 8.70
CA LEU A 19 4.66 4.35 9.11
C LEU A 19 3.42 4.11 9.98
N LEU A 20 3.27 4.93 11.02
CA LEU A 20 2.17 4.80 11.99
C LEU A 20 0.80 4.99 11.32
N LEU A 21 0.67 6.00 10.47
CA LEU A 21 -0.58 6.27 9.75
C LEU A 21 -0.94 5.13 8.80
N THR A 22 0.03 4.57 8.10
CA THR A 22 -0.21 3.45 7.19
C THR A 22 -0.64 2.21 7.96
N LEU A 23 0.03 1.90 9.07
CA LEU A 23 -0.33 0.77 9.92
C LEU A 23 -1.74 0.92 10.53
N ALA A 24 -2.09 2.11 11.00
CA ALA A 24 -3.44 2.40 11.48
C ALA A 24 -4.49 2.29 10.36
N ALA A 25 -4.15 2.74 9.15
CA ALA A 25 -5.05 2.67 8.00
C ALA A 25 -5.30 1.22 7.53
N VAL A 26 -4.26 0.36 7.49
CA VAL A 26 -4.43 -1.05 7.11
C VAL A 26 -5.25 -1.83 8.14
N GLU A 27 -5.15 -1.48 9.42
CA GLU A 27 -5.97 -2.09 10.47
C GLU A 27 -7.46 -1.77 10.31
N GLN A 28 -7.79 -0.60 9.74
CA GLN A 28 -9.16 -0.17 9.47
C GLN A 28 -9.74 -0.72 8.16
N LEU A 29 -8.96 -1.44 7.35
CA LEU A 29 -9.44 -2.04 6.10
C LEU A 29 -10.51 -3.09 6.40
N ARG A 30 -11.63 -3.02 5.67
CA ARG A 30 -12.69 -4.03 5.68
C ARG A 30 -12.38 -5.15 4.69
N ALA A 31 -13.14 -6.24 4.78
CA ALA A 31 -13.04 -7.32 3.80
C ALA A 31 -13.46 -6.80 2.41
N GLY A 32 -12.65 -7.10 1.40
CA GLY A 32 -12.74 -6.62 0.03
C GLY A 32 -12.01 -5.29 -0.22
N GLU A 33 -11.47 -4.62 0.80
CA GLU A 33 -10.75 -3.36 0.66
C GLU A 33 -9.22 -3.53 0.65
N TYR A 34 -8.53 -2.68 -0.10
CA TYR A 34 -7.08 -2.53 -0.08
C TYR A 34 -6.68 -1.07 0.16
N LEU A 35 -5.48 -0.87 0.72
CA LEU A 35 -4.89 0.43 0.96
C LEU A 35 -3.85 0.75 -0.12
N ARG A 36 -3.92 1.94 -0.70
CA ARG A 36 -2.94 2.51 -1.61
C ARG A 36 -2.22 3.67 -0.90
N MET A 37 -1.00 3.42 -0.46
CA MET A 37 -0.16 4.42 0.20
C MET A 37 0.77 5.08 -0.82
N ARG A 38 0.79 6.41 -0.85
CA ARG A 38 1.77 7.19 -1.63
C ARG A 38 2.86 7.74 -0.72
N HIS A 39 4.10 7.45 -1.07
CA HIS A 39 5.27 7.86 -0.31
C HIS A 39 6.36 8.37 -1.24
N ARG A 40 7.16 9.34 -0.77
CA ARG A 40 8.26 9.92 -1.56
C ARG A 40 9.46 8.99 -1.78
N MET A 41 9.52 7.88 -1.06
CA MET A 41 10.61 6.89 -1.09
C MET A 41 10.09 5.52 -0.61
N LYS A 42 10.87 4.45 -0.82
CA LYS A 42 10.53 3.10 -0.39
C LYS A 42 10.64 2.93 1.14
N PRO A 43 9.54 2.66 1.87
CA PRO A 43 9.59 2.50 3.32
C PRO A 43 9.92 1.07 3.72
N CYS A 44 11.21 0.75 3.89
CA CYS A 44 11.65 -0.61 4.21
C CYS A 44 11.02 -1.17 5.51
N LEU A 45 10.97 -0.36 6.58
CA LEU A 45 10.39 -0.75 7.87
C LEU A 45 8.91 -1.12 7.80
N LEU A 46 8.16 -0.54 6.86
CA LEU A 46 6.75 -0.84 6.67
C LEU A 46 6.57 -2.30 6.22
N TYR A 47 7.42 -2.79 5.31
CA TYR A 47 7.28 -4.13 4.74
C TYR A 47 7.46 -5.22 5.78
N ASP A 48 8.43 -5.07 6.68
CA ASP A 48 8.64 -6.00 7.79
C ASP A 48 7.39 -6.07 8.69
N GLU A 49 6.83 -4.92 9.05
CA GLU A 49 5.66 -4.86 9.92
C GLU A 49 4.38 -5.39 9.24
N LEU A 50 4.21 -5.15 7.93
CA LEU A 50 3.11 -5.70 7.15
C LEU A 50 3.18 -7.23 7.08
N GLN A 51 4.37 -7.80 6.82
CA GLN A 51 4.55 -9.25 6.82
C GLN A 51 4.26 -9.86 8.19
N ARG A 52 4.79 -9.24 9.26
CA ARG A 52 4.57 -9.69 10.65
C ARG A 52 3.09 -9.71 11.04
N ARG A 53 2.30 -8.78 10.50
CA ARG A 53 0.86 -8.65 10.75
C ARG A 53 -0.02 -9.46 9.79
N GLY A 54 0.58 -10.17 8.83
CA GLY A 54 -0.18 -10.94 7.85
C GLY A 54 -0.89 -10.08 6.81
N TYR A 55 -0.21 -9.08 6.25
CA TYR A 55 -0.68 -8.29 5.12
C TYR A 55 0.21 -8.54 3.89
N GLY A 56 -0.41 -8.62 2.72
CA GLY A 56 0.29 -8.61 1.44
C GLY A 56 0.56 -7.18 0.99
N HIS A 57 1.66 -6.97 0.28
CA HIS A 57 1.98 -5.67 -0.31
C HIS A 57 2.56 -5.81 -1.72
N ASP A 58 2.32 -4.80 -2.55
CA ASP A 58 2.89 -4.64 -3.88
C ASP A 58 3.38 -3.20 -4.04
N THR A 59 4.62 -3.03 -4.47
CA THR A 59 5.23 -1.70 -4.63
C THR A 59 5.37 -1.37 -6.10
N ARG A 60 4.84 -0.20 -6.45
CA ARG A 60 4.82 0.32 -7.80
C ARG A 60 5.35 1.74 -7.84
N ARG A 61 5.79 2.14 -9.03
CA ARG A 61 6.20 3.50 -9.31
C ARG A 61 5.01 4.26 -9.87
N GLY A 62 4.54 5.23 -9.10
CA GLY A 62 3.48 6.15 -9.47
C GLY A 62 3.97 7.28 -10.37
N ASP A 63 3.03 8.08 -10.84
CA ASP A 63 3.30 9.28 -11.62
C ASP A 63 4.15 10.26 -10.78
N ASN A 64 5.13 10.91 -11.42
CA ASN A 64 6.18 11.74 -10.80
C ASN A 64 7.24 10.98 -9.98
N GLY A 65 7.31 9.65 -10.07
CA GLY A 65 8.34 8.86 -9.40
C GLY A 65 8.07 8.62 -7.92
N LEU A 66 6.84 8.88 -7.45
CA LEU A 66 6.41 8.51 -6.11
C LEU A 66 6.34 6.99 -5.97
N CYS A 67 6.66 6.52 -4.77
CA CYS A 67 6.52 5.12 -4.39
C CYS A 67 5.07 4.88 -3.96
N GLU A 68 4.34 4.06 -4.71
CA GLU A 68 2.98 3.67 -4.39
C GLU A 68 2.97 2.23 -3.88
N VAL A 69 2.48 2.02 -2.67
CA VAL A 69 2.40 0.69 -2.05
C VAL A 69 0.94 0.31 -1.91
N PHE A 70 0.57 -0.79 -2.55
CA PHE A 70 -0.74 -1.40 -2.44
C PHE A 70 -0.67 -2.47 -1.36
N ILE A 71 -1.58 -2.42 -0.39
CA ILE A 71 -1.55 -3.27 0.80
C ILE A 71 -2.93 -3.88 0.99
N TRP A 72 -3.00 -5.18 1.26
CA TRP A 72 -4.25 -5.90 1.46
C TRP A 72 -4.11 -6.94 2.57
N ARG A 73 -5.23 -7.35 3.17
CA ARG A 73 -5.25 -8.41 4.20
C ARG A 73 -4.89 -9.76 3.57
N HIS A 74 -3.97 -10.51 4.17
CA HIS A 74 -3.65 -11.86 3.72
C HIS A 74 -4.86 -12.77 3.97
N GLY A 75 -5.34 -13.45 2.93
CA GLY A 75 -6.59 -14.24 2.96
C GLY A 75 -7.78 -13.57 2.28
N ASP A 76 -7.69 -12.28 1.96
CA ASP A 76 -8.72 -11.58 1.20
C ASP A 76 -8.41 -11.59 -0.30
N ASN A 77 -8.93 -12.60 -1.00
CA ASN A 77 -8.70 -12.77 -2.43
C ASN A 77 -9.31 -11.65 -3.27
N ALA A 78 -10.45 -11.08 -2.84
CA ALA A 78 -11.10 -9.99 -3.56
C ALA A 78 -10.25 -8.72 -3.48
N ALA A 79 -9.81 -8.35 -2.27
CA ALA A 79 -8.90 -7.22 -2.07
C ALA A 79 -7.57 -7.43 -2.79
N ALA A 80 -6.98 -8.63 -2.71
CA ALA A 80 -5.72 -8.95 -3.38
C ALA A 80 -5.82 -8.83 -4.90
N ALA A 81 -6.92 -9.31 -5.51
CA ALA A 81 -7.15 -9.19 -6.94
C ALA A 81 -7.32 -7.73 -7.37
N ALA A 82 -8.09 -6.94 -6.61
CA ALA A 82 -8.30 -5.52 -6.87
C ALA A 82 -7.00 -4.71 -6.73
N ALA A 83 -6.26 -4.93 -5.64
CA ALA A 83 -4.96 -4.30 -5.40
C ALA A 83 -3.96 -4.60 -6.52
N ARG A 84 -3.86 -5.87 -6.94
CA ARG A 84 -2.98 -6.27 -8.05
C ARG A 84 -3.42 -5.69 -9.38
N ASN A 85 -4.73 -5.60 -9.64
CA ASN A 85 -5.24 -4.99 -10.86
C ASN A 85 -4.89 -3.49 -10.93
N ALA A 86 -5.08 -2.77 -9.83
CA ALA A 86 -4.67 -1.37 -9.72
C ALA A 86 -3.14 -1.21 -9.82
N ALA A 87 -2.38 -2.09 -9.16
CA ALA A 87 -0.93 -2.10 -9.22
C ALA A 87 -0.40 -2.41 -10.63
N ALA A 88 -1.11 -3.23 -11.42
CA ALA A 88 -0.74 -3.57 -12.79
C ALA A 88 -0.90 -2.40 -13.77
N ALA A 89 -1.68 -1.37 -13.42
CA ALA A 89 -1.75 -0.13 -14.17
C ALA A 89 -0.47 0.73 -14.01
N LEU A 90 0.34 0.46 -12.98
CA LEU A 90 1.58 1.18 -12.68
C LEU A 90 2.81 0.34 -13.03
N SER A 91 3.94 1.03 -13.21
CA SER A 91 5.20 0.34 -13.46
C SER A 91 5.71 -0.35 -12.19
N PRO A 92 6.34 -1.54 -12.30
CA PRO A 92 6.99 -2.17 -11.16
C PRO A 92 8.09 -1.26 -10.59
N TRP A 93 8.23 -1.23 -9.26
CA TRP A 93 9.36 -0.56 -8.63
C TRP A 93 10.65 -1.35 -8.93
N ILE A 94 11.57 -0.72 -9.66
CA ILE A 94 12.89 -1.30 -9.96
C ILE A 94 13.88 -0.69 -8.96
N ASP A 95 14.45 -1.51 -8.09
CA ASP A 95 15.66 -1.18 -7.32
C ASP A 95 16.83 -1.14 -8.33
N ALA A 96 17.00 0.01 -9.01
CA ALA A 96 18.09 0.26 -9.94
C ALA A 96 19.35 0.75 -9.21
#